data_AF-A0A7V4N0I1-F1
#
_entry.id   AF-A0A7V4N0I1-F1
#
_cell.length_a   1.000
_cell.length_b   1.000
_cell.length_c   1.000
_cell.angle_alpha   90.00
_cell.angle_beta   90.00
_cell.angle_gamma   90.00
#
_symmetry.space_group_name_H-M   'P 1'
#
loop_
_entity.id
_entity.type
_entity.pdbx_description
1 polymer ?
#
loop_
_entity_poly.entity_id
_entity_poly.type
_entity_poly.pdbx_seq_one_letter_code
_entity_poly.pdbx_strand_id
1 'polypeptide(L)'
;MPTVEQWTINRLLETVVPYLKEKGSSSPRLDAELLLAAALGVERIDLYLQFDRPLTPGELASYRALVARRAAREPVAYILGRAYFRHLCLEVGPGVLIPRPETEELVEVALEVLRRRPPLGRPAAADVGTGSGAIALSLAQEAGIRVLATDRSPEALAVAVRNAERLGLSHLVDFRQLDLLGLAPPVEPGDAGICAPKAGGIPPGSLHLVVSNPPYVAQPDLATLAPDVRDFEPLAALDGGPDGLEVFRRLVPEAARALAPGGTLLLEVGAGQAAAVVELASQAGFALTAVHKDLSRKERIVEATMPGAHSITPDSLDGVSLEALRAALAAGAIIGVPTDTVYGLAARWDSSAGVRRLFLAKGRPPEQPIAVLFPSVAAIREAIPDLQPKAISVLEALLPGPYTFIVATRVERPPHVGTEDSLGVRVPDHLSLLGFLSGLGVPLAATSANLSGRPPAATLSEVDPVLLAHCSVAIAELPGAAVSPVGIASTVVDLRPLSRGEPPVILREGAVTASEVLARIQGVS
;
A
#
# COMPACT_ATOMS: atom_id res chain seq x y z
N MET A 1 49.68 -48.06 11.96
CA MET A 1 49.27 -46.80 12.61
C MET A 1 47.76 -46.71 12.53
N PRO A 2 47.02 -46.45 13.62
CA PRO A 2 45.58 -46.25 13.49
C PRO A 2 45.36 -45.04 12.60
N THR A 3 44.63 -45.23 11.49
CA THR A 3 44.13 -44.14 10.65
C THR A 3 43.37 -43.18 11.53
N VAL A 4 43.89 -41.97 11.72
CA VAL A 4 43.15 -40.88 12.34
C VAL A 4 41.91 -40.69 11.47
N GLU A 5 40.74 -41.08 11.98
CA GLU A 5 39.50 -40.93 11.23
C GLU A 5 39.32 -39.46 10.85
N GLN A 6 39.37 -39.21 9.54
CA GLN A 6 39.35 -37.86 9.00
C GLN A 6 37.89 -37.37 8.97
N TRP A 7 37.62 -36.24 9.64
CA TRP A 7 36.30 -35.61 9.62
C TRP A 7 36.11 -34.87 8.29
N THR A 8 35.24 -35.36 7.43
CA THR A 8 34.82 -34.69 6.19
C THR A 8 33.53 -33.91 6.41
N ILE A 9 33.22 -33.01 5.48
CA ILE A 9 31.96 -32.26 5.47
C ILE A 9 30.76 -33.22 5.55
N ASN A 10 30.70 -34.24 4.70
CA ASN A 10 29.58 -35.19 4.70
C ASN A 10 29.44 -35.93 6.04
N ARG A 11 30.54 -36.45 6.57
CA ARG A 11 30.52 -37.20 7.84
C ARG A 11 30.06 -36.33 9.02
N LEU A 12 30.44 -35.06 9.03
CA LEU A 12 29.99 -34.12 10.05
C LEU A 12 28.49 -33.84 9.95
N LEU A 13 27.96 -33.65 8.73
CA LEU A 13 26.51 -33.46 8.53
C LEU A 13 25.73 -34.72 8.93
N GLU A 14 26.20 -35.91 8.56
CA GLU A 14 25.60 -37.19 8.97
C GLU A 14 25.56 -37.37 10.50
N THR A 15 26.52 -36.79 11.22
CA THR A 15 26.61 -36.87 12.68
C THR A 15 25.80 -35.78 13.38
N VAL A 16 25.88 -34.53 12.91
CA VAL A 16 25.30 -33.37 13.59
C VAL A 16 23.82 -33.21 13.33
N VAL A 17 23.32 -33.61 12.16
CA VAL A 17 21.88 -33.48 11.84
C VAL A 17 21.01 -34.32 12.78
N PRO A 18 21.29 -35.62 13.03
CA PRO A 18 20.55 -36.39 14.04
C PRO A 18 20.69 -35.79 15.44
N TYR A 19 21.87 -35.32 15.81
CA TYR A 19 22.13 -34.70 17.11
C TYR A 19 21.28 -33.43 17.33
N LEU A 20 21.26 -32.52 16.37
CA LEU A 20 20.42 -31.30 16.46
C LEU A 20 18.93 -31.62 16.44
N LYS A 21 18.52 -32.68 15.73
CA LYS A 21 17.14 -33.17 15.76
C LYS A 21 16.75 -33.68 17.15
N GLU A 22 17.62 -34.45 17.81
CA GLU A 22 17.43 -34.91 19.20
C GLU A 22 17.37 -33.72 20.17
N LYS A 23 18.21 -32.71 19.94
CA LYS A 23 18.15 -31.43 20.67
C LYS A 23 16.98 -30.55 20.26
N GLY A 24 16.08 -31.03 19.40
CA GLY A 24 14.78 -30.46 19.06
C GLY A 24 14.80 -29.28 18.09
N SER A 25 15.84 -29.15 17.27
CA SER A 25 15.80 -28.24 16.11
C SER A 25 14.66 -28.66 15.16
N SER A 26 13.87 -27.68 14.70
CA SER A 26 12.84 -27.86 13.67
C SER A 26 13.41 -28.01 12.26
N SER A 27 14.65 -27.56 12.05
CA SER A 27 15.36 -27.53 10.76
C SER A 27 16.79 -28.08 10.87
N PRO A 28 17.00 -29.29 11.42
CA PRO A 28 18.32 -29.75 11.86
C PRO A 28 19.38 -29.82 10.75
N ARG A 29 18.96 -30.15 9.52
CA ARG A 29 19.84 -30.17 8.35
C ARG A 29 20.29 -28.77 7.95
N LEU A 30 19.34 -27.84 7.86
CA LEU A 30 19.64 -26.45 7.53
C LEU A 30 20.54 -25.81 8.60
N ASP A 31 20.23 -26.02 9.88
CA ASP A 31 21.04 -25.55 11.00
C ASP A 31 22.48 -26.07 10.89
N ALA A 32 22.64 -27.38 10.69
CA ALA A 32 23.96 -27.99 10.57
C ALA A 32 24.77 -27.42 9.39
N GLU A 33 24.14 -27.23 8.23
CA GLU A 33 24.77 -26.69 7.03
C GLU A 33 25.14 -25.21 7.19
N LEU A 34 24.27 -24.39 7.76
CA LEU A 34 24.54 -22.96 7.99
C LEU A 34 25.69 -22.73 8.96
N LEU A 35 25.72 -23.48 10.07
CA LEU A 35 26.80 -23.40 11.05
C LEU A 35 28.13 -23.92 10.48
N LEU A 36 28.09 -24.95 9.63
CA LEU A 36 29.28 -25.50 8.99
C LEU A 36 29.85 -24.52 7.95
N ALA A 37 28.99 -23.95 7.09
CA ALA A 37 29.37 -22.93 6.13
C ALA A 37 30.06 -21.74 6.84
N ALA A 38 29.49 -21.29 7.96
CA ALA A 38 30.06 -20.23 8.77
C ALA A 38 31.42 -20.60 9.38
N ALA A 39 31.57 -21.83 9.90
CA ALA A 39 32.84 -22.30 10.47
C ALA A 39 33.97 -22.40 9.42
N LEU A 40 33.61 -22.64 8.15
CA LEU A 40 34.54 -22.79 7.03
C LEU A 40 34.77 -21.48 6.25
N GLY A 41 33.95 -20.44 6.48
CA GLY A 41 34.01 -19.18 5.74
C GLY A 41 33.60 -19.32 4.26
N VAL A 42 32.66 -20.21 3.96
CA VAL A 42 32.17 -20.48 2.59
C VAL A 42 30.66 -20.28 2.49
N GLU A 43 30.13 -20.24 1.28
CA GLU A 43 28.68 -20.23 1.06
C GLU A 43 28.09 -21.63 1.27
N ARG A 44 26.81 -21.70 1.62
CA ARG A 44 26.14 -23.00 1.88
C ARG A 44 26.22 -23.93 0.66
N ILE A 45 26.16 -23.39 -0.55
CA ILE A 45 26.22 -24.16 -1.79
C ILE A 45 27.59 -24.83 -2.00
N ASP A 46 28.68 -24.21 -1.52
CA ASP A 46 30.03 -24.73 -1.68
C ASP A 46 30.25 -26.03 -0.90
N LEU A 47 29.48 -26.25 0.18
CA LEU A 47 29.50 -27.49 0.95
C LEU A 47 29.18 -28.71 0.06
N TYR A 48 28.23 -28.56 -0.86
CA TYR A 48 27.77 -29.64 -1.74
C TYR A 48 28.81 -30.03 -2.80
N LEU A 49 29.70 -29.10 -3.15
CA LEU A 49 30.78 -29.33 -4.11
C LEU A 49 32.01 -30.01 -3.47
N GLN A 50 32.05 -30.07 -2.13
CA GLN A 50 33.24 -30.40 -1.37
C GLN A 50 32.97 -31.44 -0.26
N PHE A 51 31.98 -32.33 -0.44
CA PHE A 51 31.56 -33.27 0.61
C PHE A 51 32.68 -34.14 1.20
N ASP A 52 33.69 -34.48 0.38
CA ASP A 52 34.84 -35.28 0.80
C ASP A 52 36.00 -34.43 1.34
N ARG A 53 35.86 -33.09 1.35
CA ARG A 53 36.89 -32.19 1.90
C ARG A 53 37.07 -32.47 3.39
N PRO A 54 38.30 -32.76 3.84
CA PRO A 54 38.59 -32.91 5.25
C PRO A 54 38.67 -31.54 5.95
N LEU A 55 38.17 -31.47 7.18
CA LEU A 55 38.31 -30.28 8.01
C LEU A 55 39.63 -30.29 8.77
N THR A 56 40.20 -29.09 8.91
CA THR A 56 41.30 -28.85 9.83
C THR A 56 40.82 -28.94 11.30
N PRO A 57 41.73 -29.18 12.26
CA PRO A 57 41.38 -29.16 13.68
C PRO A 57 40.72 -27.85 14.15
N GLY A 58 41.15 -26.71 13.59
CA GLY A 58 40.59 -25.40 13.90
C GLY A 58 39.15 -25.22 13.39
N GLU A 59 38.87 -25.61 12.15
CA GLU A 59 37.53 -25.59 11.57
C GLU A 59 36.58 -26.53 12.35
N LEU A 60 37.05 -27.73 12.71
CA LEU A 60 36.28 -28.67 13.50
C LEU A 60 35.96 -28.12 14.91
N ALA A 61 36.93 -27.47 15.56
CA ALA A 61 36.72 -26.84 16.86
C ALA A 61 35.70 -25.68 16.77
N SER A 62 35.83 -24.84 15.74
CA SER A 62 34.88 -23.75 15.45
C SER A 62 33.47 -24.28 15.24
N TYR A 63 33.30 -25.28 14.37
CA TYR A 63 32.00 -25.88 14.08
C TYR A 63 31.37 -26.51 15.34
N ARG A 64 32.15 -27.24 16.14
CA ARG A 64 31.68 -27.83 17.41
C ARG A 64 31.17 -26.77 18.38
N ALA A 65 31.85 -25.63 18.48
CA ALA A 65 31.42 -24.53 19.35
C ALA A 65 30.07 -23.94 18.90
N LEU A 66 29.87 -23.77 17.59
CA LEU A 66 28.60 -23.30 17.03
C LEU A 66 27.47 -24.31 17.24
N VAL A 67 27.74 -25.60 17.02
CA VAL A 67 26.77 -26.68 17.26
C VAL A 67 26.38 -26.79 18.72
N ALA A 68 27.33 -26.58 19.65
CA ALA A 68 27.05 -26.58 21.09
C ALA A 68 26.09 -25.44 21.47
N ARG A 69 26.28 -24.23 20.93
CA ARG A 69 25.34 -23.11 21.10
C ARG A 69 23.95 -23.45 20.57
N ARG A 70 23.85 -24.02 19.35
CA ARG A 70 22.54 -24.40 18.79
C ARG A 70 21.87 -25.53 19.58
N ALA A 71 22.64 -26.49 20.08
CA ALA A 71 22.14 -27.56 20.95
C ALA A 71 21.60 -27.02 22.29
N ALA A 72 22.10 -25.88 22.75
CA ALA A 72 21.57 -25.13 23.89
C ALA A 72 20.36 -24.25 23.52
N ARG A 73 19.76 -24.47 22.34
CA ARG A 73 18.59 -23.75 21.80
C ARG A 73 18.86 -22.31 21.35
N GLU A 74 20.10 -21.84 21.31
CA GLU A 74 20.37 -20.50 20.79
C GLU A 74 19.97 -20.43 19.29
N PRO A 75 19.20 -19.42 18.85
CA PRO A 75 18.82 -19.28 17.46
C PRO A 75 20.02 -19.22 16.52
N VAL A 76 19.95 -19.91 15.37
CA VAL A 76 21.04 -19.89 14.37
C VAL A 76 21.35 -18.47 13.92
N ALA A 77 20.34 -17.61 13.77
CA ALA A 77 20.54 -16.22 13.38
C ALA A 77 21.40 -15.43 14.39
N TYR A 78 21.22 -15.66 15.70
CA TYR A 78 22.05 -15.05 16.75
C TYR A 78 23.45 -15.68 16.80
N ILE A 79 23.56 -16.98 16.60
CA ILE A 79 24.85 -17.66 16.52
C ILE A 79 25.70 -17.07 15.39
N LEU A 80 25.06 -16.81 14.24
CA LEU A 80 25.68 -16.24 13.05
C LEU A 80 25.74 -14.70 13.05
N GLY A 81 25.04 -14.04 13.98
CA GLY A 81 24.88 -12.59 14.03
C GLY A 81 24.16 -11.97 12.84
N ARG A 82 23.41 -12.76 12.05
CA ARG A 82 22.74 -12.29 10.83
C ARG A 82 21.44 -13.03 10.52
N ALA A 83 20.50 -12.32 9.92
CA ALA A 83 19.26 -12.84 9.35
C ALA A 83 19.05 -12.27 7.94
N TYR A 84 18.43 -13.05 7.07
CA TYR A 84 17.98 -12.55 5.76
C TYR A 84 16.53 -12.10 5.89
N PHE A 85 16.21 -10.97 5.28
CA PHE A 85 14.86 -10.42 5.23
C PHE A 85 14.69 -9.68 3.90
N ARG A 86 13.79 -10.17 3.05
CA ARG A 86 13.63 -9.70 1.67
C ARG A 86 14.98 -9.67 0.94
N HIS A 87 15.39 -8.50 0.46
CA HIS A 87 16.66 -8.28 -0.24
C HIS A 87 17.81 -7.91 0.71
N LEU A 88 17.59 -7.94 2.03
CA LEU A 88 18.53 -7.48 3.03
C LEU A 88 19.19 -8.65 3.77
N CYS A 89 20.47 -8.48 4.09
CA CYS A 89 21.12 -9.22 5.16
C CYS A 89 21.26 -8.26 6.34
N LEU A 90 20.62 -8.59 7.46
CA LEU A 90 20.52 -7.77 8.66
C LEU A 90 21.36 -8.39 9.78
N GLU A 91 22.11 -7.57 10.51
CA GLU A 91 22.71 -7.92 11.78
C GLU A 91 21.59 -8.11 12.80
N VAL A 92 21.68 -9.19 13.59
CA VAL A 92 20.74 -9.50 14.65
C VAL A 92 21.48 -10.05 15.87
N GLY A 93 20.87 -9.93 17.04
CA GLY A 93 21.39 -10.44 18.31
C GLY A 93 20.33 -10.38 19.41
N PRO A 94 20.63 -10.79 20.65
CA PRO A 94 19.64 -10.97 21.73
C PRO A 94 18.74 -9.77 22.05
N GLY A 95 19.13 -8.54 21.65
CA GLY A 95 18.34 -7.32 21.87
C GLY A 95 17.28 -7.01 20.80
N VAL A 96 17.16 -7.81 19.73
CA VAL A 96 16.20 -7.57 18.63
C VAL A 96 15.47 -8.84 18.24
N LEU A 97 14.18 -8.73 17.91
CA LEU A 97 13.45 -9.83 17.28
C LEU A 97 14.14 -10.25 15.98
N ILE A 98 14.30 -11.57 15.77
CA ILE A 98 14.78 -12.08 14.48
C ILE A 98 13.66 -11.88 13.46
N PRO A 99 13.87 -11.16 12.35
CA PRO A 99 12.83 -10.90 11.35
C PRO A 99 12.16 -12.19 10.86
N ARG A 100 10.83 -12.16 10.74
CA ARG A 100 10.02 -13.32 10.37
C ARG A 100 9.67 -13.29 8.88
N PRO A 101 9.55 -14.46 8.22
CA PRO A 101 9.11 -14.54 6.83
C PRO A 101 7.74 -13.90 6.59
N GLU A 102 6.80 -14.07 7.53
CA GLU A 102 5.46 -13.47 7.44
C GLU A 102 5.51 -11.94 7.38
N THR A 103 6.49 -11.32 8.05
CA THR A 103 6.70 -9.87 8.03
C THR A 103 7.19 -9.36 6.67
N GLU A 104 7.75 -10.23 5.82
CA GLU A 104 8.06 -9.85 4.43
C GLU A 104 6.79 -9.55 3.62
N GLU A 105 5.69 -10.27 3.91
CA GLU A 105 4.39 -10.04 3.28
C GLU A 105 3.78 -8.71 3.72
N LEU A 106 4.00 -8.30 4.99
CA LEU A 106 3.59 -6.97 5.48
C LEU A 106 4.27 -5.86 4.67
N VAL A 107 5.57 -6.00 4.39
CA VAL A 107 6.30 -5.04 3.54
C VAL A 107 5.77 -5.05 2.10
N GLU A 108 5.42 -6.22 1.54
CA GLU A 108 4.83 -6.25 0.19
C GLU A 108 3.51 -5.48 0.13
N VAL A 109 2.61 -5.69 1.09
CA VAL A 109 1.35 -4.93 1.19
C VAL A 109 1.63 -3.43 1.35
N ALA A 110 2.62 -3.05 2.15
CA ALA A 110 3.04 -1.66 2.30
C ALA A 110 3.54 -1.04 1.00
N LEU A 111 4.35 -1.76 0.22
CA LEU A 111 4.81 -1.31 -1.10
C LEU A 111 3.64 -1.19 -2.09
N GLU A 112 2.68 -2.12 -2.08
CA GLU A 112 1.47 -2.00 -2.90
C GLU A 112 0.61 -0.79 -2.52
N VAL A 113 0.52 -0.45 -1.23
CA VAL A 113 -0.15 0.77 -0.77
C VAL A 113 0.60 2.00 -1.30
N LEU A 114 1.93 2.07 -1.14
CA LEU A 114 2.74 3.20 -1.62
C LEU A 114 2.69 3.36 -3.14
N ARG A 115 2.71 2.27 -3.92
CA ARG A 115 2.55 2.32 -5.39
C ARG A 115 1.20 2.91 -5.78
N ARG A 116 0.14 2.62 -5.03
CA ARG A 116 -1.23 3.13 -5.29
C ARG A 116 -1.47 4.50 -4.70
N ARG A 117 -0.74 4.87 -3.65
CA ARG A 117 -0.88 6.11 -2.88
C ARG A 117 0.50 6.73 -2.67
N PRO A 118 1.17 7.18 -3.74
CA PRO A 118 2.50 7.72 -3.62
C PRO A 118 2.47 8.99 -2.76
N PRO A 119 3.41 9.15 -1.82
CA PRO A 119 3.54 10.39 -1.09
C PRO A 119 4.04 11.48 -2.05
N LEU A 120 3.21 12.49 -2.31
CA LEU A 120 3.57 13.62 -3.17
C LEU A 120 4.36 14.68 -2.38
N GLY A 121 5.44 14.27 -1.68
CA GLY A 121 6.21 15.17 -0.81
C GLY A 121 7.27 14.53 0.12
N ARG A 122 7.38 15.07 1.35
CA ARG A 122 8.38 14.73 2.40
C ARG A 122 8.11 13.34 3.06
N PRO A 123 9.00 12.77 3.93
CA PRO A 123 8.86 11.40 4.44
C PRO A 123 7.45 11.14 4.95
N ALA A 124 6.90 10.01 4.55
CA ALA A 124 5.47 9.75 4.68
C ALA A 124 5.17 8.43 5.40
N ALA A 125 6.19 7.61 5.67
CA ALA A 125 6.01 6.31 6.31
C ALA A 125 6.67 6.27 7.68
N ALA A 126 6.04 5.60 8.64
CA ALA A 126 6.65 5.20 9.90
C ALA A 126 6.64 3.68 10.07
N ASP A 127 7.73 3.15 10.61
CA ASP A 127 7.85 1.77 11.11
C ASP A 127 7.91 1.82 12.64
N VAL A 128 6.89 1.30 13.31
CA VAL A 128 6.73 1.37 14.77
C VAL A 128 7.15 0.05 15.41
N GLY A 129 8.13 0.09 16.31
CA GLY A 129 8.77 -1.11 16.85
C GLY A 129 9.74 -1.72 15.84
N THR A 130 10.60 -0.87 15.26
CA THR A 130 11.45 -1.22 14.10
C THR A 130 12.40 -2.40 14.36
N GLY A 131 12.75 -2.67 15.63
CA GLY A 131 13.61 -3.80 15.99
C GLY A 131 14.97 -3.71 15.30
N SER A 132 15.27 -4.68 14.43
CA SER A 132 16.50 -4.70 13.62
C SER A 132 16.51 -3.73 12.43
N GLY A 133 15.41 -2.99 12.20
CA GLY A 133 15.21 -2.12 11.04
C GLY A 133 14.59 -2.83 9.82
N ALA A 134 14.13 -4.07 9.97
CA ALA A 134 13.75 -4.92 8.84
C ALA A 134 12.69 -4.29 7.92
N ILE A 135 11.59 -3.80 8.51
CA ILE A 135 10.50 -3.14 7.76
C ILE A 135 10.99 -1.79 7.22
N ALA A 136 11.50 -0.90 8.09
CA ALA A 136 11.95 0.43 7.70
C ALA A 136 12.97 0.44 6.56
N LEU A 137 13.99 -0.42 6.64
CA LEU A 137 15.07 -0.49 5.66
C LEU A 137 14.60 -1.09 4.33
N SER A 138 13.69 -2.08 4.38
CA SER A 138 13.10 -2.64 3.16
C SER A 138 12.25 -1.61 2.43
N LEU A 139 11.41 -0.87 3.16
CA LEU A 139 10.61 0.23 2.59
C LEU A 139 11.51 1.34 2.02
N ALA A 140 12.55 1.73 2.74
CA ALA A 140 13.51 2.74 2.28
C ALA A 140 14.21 2.30 0.98
N GLN A 141 14.70 1.06 0.92
CA GLN A 141 15.40 0.53 -0.23
C GLN A 141 14.48 0.35 -1.45
N GLU A 142 13.32 -0.25 -1.26
CA GLU A 142 12.47 -0.71 -2.37
C GLU A 142 11.52 0.38 -2.89
N ALA A 143 11.01 1.26 -2.02
CA ALA A 143 10.18 2.38 -2.44
C ALA A 143 10.99 3.67 -2.68
N GLY A 144 12.26 3.72 -2.26
CA GLY A 144 13.09 4.91 -2.40
C GLY A 144 12.57 6.12 -1.60
N ILE A 145 11.85 5.86 -0.51
CA ILE A 145 11.24 6.89 0.35
C ILE A 145 12.03 7.07 1.64
N ARG A 146 11.83 8.22 2.28
CA ARG A 146 12.27 8.40 3.66
C ARG A 146 11.27 7.75 4.63
N VAL A 147 11.80 7.03 5.61
CA VAL A 147 11.02 6.31 6.63
C VAL A 147 11.43 6.80 8.02
N LEU A 148 10.46 6.98 8.90
CA LEU A 148 10.71 7.23 10.31
C LEU A 148 10.61 5.91 11.07
N ALA A 149 11.68 5.49 11.74
CA ALA A 149 11.74 4.22 12.45
C ALA A 149 11.76 4.48 13.96
N THR A 150 10.77 3.97 14.69
CA THR A 150 10.69 4.13 16.14
C THR A 150 10.87 2.81 16.86
N ASP A 151 11.54 2.86 18.01
CA ASP A 151 11.54 1.76 18.97
C ASP A 151 11.70 2.31 20.39
N ARG A 152 11.17 1.58 21.37
CA ARG A 152 11.38 1.92 22.79
C ARG A 152 12.74 1.43 23.28
N SER A 153 13.27 0.35 22.69
CA SER A 153 14.56 -0.22 23.08
C SER A 153 15.71 0.54 22.42
N PRO A 154 16.63 1.12 23.22
CA PRO A 154 17.84 1.72 22.68
C PRO A 154 18.78 0.66 22.08
N GLU A 155 18.78 -0.58 22.59
CA GLU A 155 19.57 -1.66 21.99
C GLU A 155 19.08 -2.01 20.58
N ALA A 156 17.76 -2.08 20.38
CA ALA A 156 17.17 -2.35 19.08
C ALA A 156 17.50 -1.27 18.06
N LEU A 157 17.33 0.01 18.43
CA LEU A 157 17.70 1.13 17.55
C LEU A 157 19.18 1.12 17.20
N ALA A 158 20.06 0.78 18.14
CA ALA A 158 21.49 0.68 17.85
C ALA A 158 21.77 -0.39 16.77
N VAL A 159 21.06 -1.52 16.79
CA VAL A 159 21.15 -2.55 15.73
C VAL A 159 20.60 -2.01 14.41
N ALA A 160 19.42 -1.38 14.43
CA ALA A 160 18.80 -0.83 13.23
C ALA A 160 19.67 0.24 12.54
N VAL A 161 20.30 1.12 13.33
CA VAL A 161 21.26 2.12 12.84
C VAL A 161 22.47 1.46 12.20
N ARG A 162 23.09 0.45 12.84
CA ARG A 162 24.22 -0.29 12.24
C ARG A 162 23.83 -0.98 10.94
N ASN A 163 22.62 -1.54 10.88
CA ASN A 163 22.08 -2.12 9.65
C ASN A 163 21.92 -1.07 8.54
N ALA A 164 21.37 0.10 8.87
CA ALA A 164 21.24 1.20 7.93
C ALA A 164 22.60 1.66 7.39
N GLU A 165 23.61 1.80 8.25
CA GLU A 165 24.97 2.20 7.87
C GLU A 165 25.61 1.16 6.95
N ARG A 166 25.55 -0.12 7.32
CA ARG A 166 26.13 -1.22 6.53
C ARG A 166 25.48 -1.35 5.16
N LEU A 167 24.19 -1.06 5.06
CA LEU A 167 23.41 -1.14 3.81
C LEU A 167 23.44 0.17 3.01
N GLY A 168 24.05 1.25 3.54
CA GLY A 168 24.09 2.56 2.87
C GLY A 168 22.76 3.32 2.88
N LEU A 169 21.84 2.97 3.77
CA LEU A 169 20.46 3.49 3.83
C LEU A 169 20.25 4.55 4.92
N SER A 170 21.27 4.93 5.69
CA SER A 170 21.13 5.89 6.81
C SER A 170 20.55 7.25 6.41
N HIS A 171 20.72 7.67 5.16
CA HIS A 171 20.17 8.93 4.65
C HIS A 171 18.65 8.88 4.36
N LEU A 172 18.07 7.66 4.32
CA LEU A 172 16.66 7.43 4.07
C LEU A 172 15.88 7.12 5.35
N VAL A 173 16.53 6.85 6.49
CA VAL A 173 15.83 6.45 7.71
C VAL A 173 16.14 7.39 8.87
N ASP A 174 15.09 7.98 9.45
CA ASP A 174 15.17 8.77 10.69
C ASP A 174 14.82 7.89 11.89
N PHE A 175 15.81 7.55 12.71
CA PHE A 175 15.66 6.68 13.88
C PHE A 175 15.35 7.50 15.13
N ARG A 176 14.27 7.14 15.84
CA ARG A 176 13.87 7.83 17.07
C ARG A 176 13.53 6.86 18.20
N GLN A 177 14.10 7.12 19.38
CA GLN A 177 13.71 6.39 20.58
C GLN A 177 12.38 6.92 21.11
N LEU A 178 11.30 6.21 20.82
CA LEU A 178 9.93 6.56 21.20
C LEU A 178 9.18 5.29 21.60
N ASP A 179 8.30 5.44 22.59
CA ASP A 179 7.24 4.46 22.81
C ASP A 179 6.13 4.74 21.78
N LEU A 180 5.94 3.80 20.86
CA LEU A 180 5.04 3.91 19.72
C LEU A 180 5.33 5.14 18.83
N LEU A 181 4.37 6.06 18.70
CA LEU A 181 4.48 7.27 17.87
C LEU A 181 4.75 8.53 18.74
N GLY A 182 4.83 8.38 20.07
CA GLY A 182 5.13 9.47 21.00
C GLY A 182 3.97 10.46 21.21
N LEU A 183 2.73 10.06 20.95
CA LEU A 183 1.54 10.90 21.08
C LEU A 183 0.81 10.64 22.41
N ALA A 184 0.78 11.62 23.31
CA ALA A 184 0.07 11.50 24.60
C ALA A 184 -1.44 11.20 24.40
N PRO A 185 -2.11 10.45 25.31
CA PRO A 185 -3.55 10.21 25.22
C PRO A 185 -4.33 11.53 25.28
N PRO A 186 -5.53 11.61 24.66
CA PRO A 186 -6.38 12.80 24.72
C PRO A 186 -6.75 13.13 26.18
N VAL A 187 -6.75 14.43 26.50
CA VAL A 187 -7.21 14.96 27.78
C VAL A 187 -8.73 15.13 27.68
N GLU A 188 -9.49 14.20 28.26
CA GLU A 188 -10.97 14.20 28.42
C GLU A 188 -11.84 14.34 27.14
N PRO A 189 -13.04 13.71 27.08
CA PRO A 189 -13.93 13.83 25.93
C PRO A 189 -14.60 15.22 25.90
N GLY A 190 -14.12 16.10 25.02
CA GLY A 190 -14.69 17.43 24.81
C GLY A 190 -13.71 18.42 24.16
N ASP A 191 -12.41 18.19 24.32
CA ASP A 191 -11.39 18.93 23.60
C ASP A 191 -11.03 18.19 22.30
N ALA A 192 -11.58 18.65 21.18
CA ALA A 192 -11.04 18.38 19.84
C ALA A 192 -9.67 19.07 19.62
N GLY A 193 -8.92 19.27 20.71
CA GLY A 193 -7.61 19.89 20.73
C GLY A 193 -6.56 18.88 20.28
N ILE A 194 -5.89 19.21 19.18
CA ILE A 194 -4.67 18.56 18.71
C ILE A 194 -3.73 18.39 19.92
N CYS A 195 -3.58 17.17 20.43
CA CYS A 195 -2.60 16.90 21.46
C CYS A 195 -1.22 17.15 20.87
N ALA A 196 -0.50 18.16 21.37
CA ALA A 196 0.88 18.39 20.99
C ALA A 196 1.70 17.12 21.26
N PRO A 197 2.56 16.66 20.33
CA PRO A 197 3.44 15.53 20.59
C PRO A 197 4.28 15.78 21.83
N LYS A 198 4.68 14.71 22.54
CA LYS A 198 5.81 14.82 23.48
C LYS A 198 7.02 15.36 22.70
N ALA A 199 7.97 16.02 23.37
CA ALA A 199 9.20 16.46 22.70
C ALA A 199 9.83 15.30 21.92
N GLY A 200 9.95 15.44 20.59
CA GLY A 200 10.47 14.41 19.67
C GLY A 200 9.42 13.47 19.04
N GLY A 201 8.16 13.51 19.48
CA GLY A 201 7.05 12.71 18.94
C GLY A 201 6.64 13.11 17.52
N ILE A 202 5.82 12.26 16.88
CA ILE A 202 5.43 12.45 15.48
C ILE A 202 4.29 13.46 15.39
N PRO A 203 4.38 14.50 14.54
CA PRO A 203 3.30 15.47 14.39
C PRO A 203 2.00 14.83 13.88
N PRO A 204 0.83 15.24 14.39
CA PRO A 204 -0.46 14.79 13.87
C PRO A 204 -0.62 15.08 12.38
N GLY A 205 -1.26 14.16 11.64
CA GLY A 205 -1.50 14.29 10.21
C GLY A 205 -0.24 14.39 9.33
N SER A 206 0.93 13.99 9.82
CA SER A 206 2.20 14.11 9.09
C SER A 206 2.59 12.85 8.31
N LEU A 207 1.94 11.71 8.58
CA LEU A 207 2.23 10.43 7.95
C LEU A 207 1.16 10.06 6.92
N HIS A 208 1.57 9.36 5.86
CA HIS A 208 0.68 8.71 4.90
C HIS A 208 0.60 7.19 5.13
N LEU A 209 1.61 6.62 5.78
CA LEU A 209 1.70 5.20 6.07
C LEU A 209 2.26 4.97 7.47
N VAL A 210 1.63 4.11 8.25
CA VAL A 210 2.18 3.54 9.48
C VAL A 210 2.21 2.04 9.32
N VAL A 211 3.36 1.43 9.53
CA VAL A 211 3.57 -0.03 9.47
C VAL A 211 4.10 -0.49 10.82
N SER A 212 3.65 -1.64 11.31
CA SER A 212 4.20 -2.22 12.53
C SER A 212 4.02 -3.73 12.55
N ASN A 213 5.05 -4.42 13.03
CA ASN A 213 4.92 -5.76 13.62
C ASN A 213 5.06 -5.63 15.14
N PRO A 214 3.98 -5.27 15.87
CA PRO A 214 4.06 -5.08 17.31
C PRO A 214 4.05 -6.42 18.06
N PRO A 215 4.48 -6.44 19.34
CA PRO A 215 4.27 -7.58 20.22
C PRO A 215 2.77 -7.95 20.31
N TYR A 216 2.44 -9.20 19.99
CA TYR A 216 1.05 -9.67 19.94
C TYR A 216 0.81 -11.00 20.68
N VAL A 217 1.84 -11.58 21.31
CA VAL A 217 1.69 -12.85 22.05
C VAL A 217 1.00 -12.58 23.38
N ALA A 218 -0.11 -13.27 23.63
CA ALA A 218 -0.81 -13.18 24.90
C ALA A 218 0.06 -13.77 26.03
N GLN A 219 0.03 -13.14 27.21
CA GLN A 219 0.83 -13.58 28.35
C GLN A 219 0.68 -15.07 28.72
N PRO A 220 -0.52 -15.67 28.69
CA PRO A 220 -0.69 -17.10 28.93
C PRO A 220 0.06 -17.99 27.92
N ASP A 221 0.27 -17.50 26.70
CA ASP A 221 0.87 -18.26 25.60
C ASP A 221 2.40 -18.12 25.56
N LEU A 222 2.99 -17.13 26.24
CA LEU A 222 4.45 -16.90 26.26
C LEU A 222 5.23 -18.15 26.70
N ALA A 223 4.72 -18.90 27.68
CA ALA A 223 5.37 -20.12 28.17
C ALA A 223 5.36 -21.26 27.13
N THR A 224 4.42 -21.21 26.18
CA THR A 224 4.22 -22.22 25.12
C THR A 224 5.05 -21.96 23.87
N LEU A 225 5.68 -20.79 23.76
CA LEU A 225 6.56 -20.45 22.66
C LEU A 225 7.71 -21.45 22.54
N ALA A 226 8.21 -21.61 21.31
CA ALA A 226 9.37 -22.44 21.06
C ALA A 226 10.56 -21.99 21.95
N PRO A 227 11.34 -22.91 22.54
CA PRO A 227 12.39 -22.54 23.50
C PRO A 227 13.42 -21.55 22.93
N ASP A 228 13.74 -21.66 21.65
CA ASP A 228 14.67 -20.74 20.98
C ASP A 228 14.11 -19.32 20.82
N VAL A 229 12.79 -19.15 20.80
CA VAL A 229 12.15 -17.84 20.86
C VAL A 229 12.04 -17.38 22.31
N ARG A 230 11.43 -18.20 23.18
CA ARG A 230 11.12 -17.87 24.57
C ARG A 230 12.36 -17.52 25.40
N ASP A 231 13.44 -18.26 25.22
CA ASP A 231 14.61 -18.20 26.09
C ASP A 231 15.68 -17.20 25.57
N PHE A 232 15.62 -16.78 24.30
CA PHE A 232 16.65 -15.94 23.67
C PHE A 232 16.15 -14.62 23.07
N GLU A 233 14.92 -14.55 22.55
CA GLU A 233 14.40 -13.31 21.97
C GLU A 233 13.86 -12.37 23.05
N PRO A 234 13.95 -11.04 22.86
CA PRO A 234 13.58 -10.10 23.89
C PRO A 234 12.08 -10.19 24.20
N LEU A 235 11.73 -10.48 25.45
CA LEU A 235 10.34 -10.56 25.91
C LEU A 235 9.52 -9.32 25.52
N ALA A 236 10.16 -8.14 25.56
CA ALA A 236 9.58 -6.86 25.18
C ALA A 236 9.13 -6.78 23.71
N ALA A 237 9.63 -7.64 22.82
CA ALA A 237 9.21 -7.76 21.43
C ALA A 237 8.13 -8.84 21.20
N LEU A 238 7.79 -9.62 22.22
CA LEU A 238 6.85 -10.74 22.16
C LEU A 238 5.56 -10.47 22.94
N ASP A 239 5.70 -9.95 24.18
CA ASP A 239 4.60 -9.74 25.12
C ASP A 239 3.64 -8.63 24.64
N GLY A 240 2.46 -9.05 24.17
CA GLY A 240 1.35 -8.19 23.78
C GLY A 240 0.35 -7.93 24.92
N GLY A 241 0.69 -8.28 26.16
CA GLY A 241 -0.16 -8.13 27.33
C GLY A 241 -1.09 -9.33 27.58
N PRO A 242 -2.06 -9.19 28.50
CA PRO A 242 -2.88 -10.31 28.98
C PRO A 242 -3.59 -11.12 27.89
N ASP A 243 -4.02 -10.45 26.82
CA ASP A 243 -4.72 -11.05 25.68
C ASP A 243 -4.01 -10.81 24.33
N GLY A 244 -2.78 -10.31 24.38
CA GLY A 244 -1.99 -10.01 23.18
C GLY A 244 -2.44 -8.76 22.42
N LEU A 245 -3.41 -7.99 22.93
CA LEU A 245 -3.96 -6.82 22.24
C LEU A 245 -3.57 -5.47 22.84
N GLU A 246 -2.76 -5.45 23.91
CA GLU A 246 -2.42 -4.22 24.63
C GLU A 246 -1.72 -3.18 23.74
N VAL A 247 -0.77 -3.63 22.92
CA VAL A 247 -0.04 -2.73 22.01
C VAL A 247 -0.96 -2.17 20.93
N PHE A 248 -1.85 -2.98 20.36
CA PHE A 248 -2.83 -2.51 19.36
C PHE A 248 -3.79 -1.46 19.94
N ARG A 249 -4.28 -1.66 21.17
CA ARG A 249 -5.16 -0.69 21.85
C ARG A 249 -4.54 0.69 22.01
N ARG A 250 -3.20 0.76 22.07
CA ARG A 250 -2.45 2.02 22.19
C ARG A 250 -2.05 2.57 20.83
N LEU A 251 -1.50 1.71 19.96
CA LEU A 251 -0.96 2.10 18.66
C LEU A 251 -2.05 2.56 17.69
N VAL A 252 -3.20 1.88 17.63
CA VAL A 252 -4.24 2.20 16.66
C VAL A 252 -4.76 3.65 16.82
N PRO A 253 -5.10 4.13 18.04
CA PRO A 253 -5.45 5.54 18.26
C PRO A 253 -4.30 6.54 18.04
N GLU A 254 -3.05 6.16 18.31
CA GLU A 254 -1.89 7.00 17.98
C GLU A 254 -1.72 7.14 16.46
N ALA A 255 -1.84 6.03 15.73
CA ALA A 255 -1.73 5.99 14.27
C ALA A 255 -2.84 6.81 13.61
N ALA A 256 -4.09 6.69 14.08
CA ALA A 256 -5.21 7.49 13.57
C ALA A 256 -4.94 9.00 13.65
N ARG A 257 -4.22 9.46 14.69
CA ARG A 257 -3.85 10.87 14.86
C ARG A 257 -2.64 11.28 14.04
N ALA A 258 -1.66 10.39 13.88
CA ALA A 258 -0.45 10.66 13.12
C ALA A 258 -0.68 10.63 11.59
N LEU A 259 -1.66 9.85 11.14
CA LEU A 259 -2.00 9.69 9.73
C LEU A 259 -2.80 10.90 9.20
N ALA A 260 -2.40 11.38 8.03
CA ALA A 260 -3.14 12.34 7.23
C ALA A 260 -4.44 11.71 6.69
N PRO A 261 -5.40 12.51 6.19
CA PRO A 261 -6.57 12.00 5.49
C PRO A 261 -6.19 11.05 4.34
N GLY A 262 -6.80 9.87 4.30
CA GLY A 262 -6.47 8.80 3.35
C GLY A 262 -5.16 8.05 3.64
N GLY A 263 -4.48 8.36 4.74
CA GLY A 263 -3.31 7.63 5.22
C GLY A 263 -3.68 6.24 5.73
N THR A 264 -2.75 5.29 5.60
CA THR A 264 -2.98 3.87 5.85
C THR A 264 -2.16 3.36 7.03
N LEU A 265 -2.79 2.53 7.85
CA LEU A 265 -2.17 1.74 8.92
C LEU A 265 -2.10 0.28 8.45
N LEU A 266 -0.93 -0.34 8.58
CA LEU A 266 -0.69 -1.76 8.33
C LEU A 266 -0.10 -2.40 9.58
N LEU A 267 -0.78 -3.43 10.09
CA LEU A 267 -0.40 -4.12 11.32
C LEU A 267 -0.27 -5.61 11.06
N GLU A 268 0.87 -6.20 11.41
CA GLU A 268 0.95 -7.65 11.60
C GLU A 268 0.16 -8.04 12.85
N VAL A 269 -0.58 -9.15 12.77
CA VAL A 269 -1.40 -9.67 13.86
C VAL A 269 -1.15 -11.17 14.07
N GLY A 270 -1.34 -11.63 15.30
CA GLY A 270 -1.40 -13.04 15.64
C GLY A 270 -2.63 -13.73 15.03
N ALA A 271 -2.55 -15.06 14.88
CA ALA A 271 -3.67 -15.83 14.35
C ALA A 271 -4.91 -15.68 15.24
N GLY A 272 -6.05 -15.31 14.65
CA GLY A 272 -7.31 -15.10 15.37
C GLY A 272 -7.49 -13.70 15.98
N GLN A 273 -6.51 -12.80 15.86
CA GLN A 273 -6.61 -11.43 16.40
C GLN A 273 -7.16 -10.41 15.40
N ALA A 274 -7.19 -10.73 14.10
CA ALA A 274 -7.54 -9.77 13.05
C ALA A 274 -8.91 -9.09 13.26
N ALA A 275 -9.94 -9.85 13.63
CA ALA A 275 -11.28 -9.29 13.88
C ALA A 275 -11.28 -8.26 15.03
N ALA A 276 -10.56 -8.54 16.12
CA ALA A 276 -10.46 -7.61 17.24
C ALA A 276 -9.68 -6.34 16.87
N VAL A 277 -8.61 -6.47 16.07
CA VAL A 277 -7.81 -5.32 15.59
C VAL A 277 -8.59 -4.48 14.57
N VAL A 278 -9.41 -5.11 13.71
CA VAL A 278 -10.35 -4.39 12.81
C VAL A 278 -11.37 -3.59 13.61
N GLU A 279 -11.90 -4.16 14.69
CA GLU A 279 -12.84 -3.45 15.57
C GLU A 279 -12.16 -2.25 16.26
N LEU A 280 -10.93 -2.41 16.76
CA LEU A 280 -10.15 -1.30 17.30
C LEU A 280 -9.91 -0.20 16.27
N ALA A 281 -9.62 -0.56 15.02
CA ALA A 281 -9.45 0.40 13.93
C ALA A 281 -10.76 1.15 13.62
N SER A 282 -11.88 0.43 13.55
CA SER A 282 -13.21 1.04 13.38
C SER A 282 -13.51 2.05 14.49
N GLN A 283 -13.28 1.67 15.75
CA GLN A 283 -13.48 2.55 16.92
C GLN A 283 -12.56 3.76 16.94
N ALA A 284 -11.35 3.65 16.38
CA ALA A 284 -10.40 4.75 16.23
C ALA A 284 -10.71 5.68 15.04
N GLY A 285 -11.75 5.39 14.26
CA GLY A 285 -12.22 6.25 13.17
C GLY A 285 -11.65 5.94 11.79
N PHE A 286 -11.04 4.76 11.59
CA PHE A 286 -10.65 4.32 10.25
C PHE A 286 -11.87 3.97 9.40
N ALA A 287 -11.87 4.40 8.14
CA ALA A 287 -13.03 4.30 7.24
C ALA A 287 -13.06 2.97 6.47
N LEU A 288 -11.89 2.48 6.05
CA LEU A 288 -11.76 1.26 5.26
C LEU A 288 -10.87 0.28 6.00
N THR A 289 -11.29 -0.98 6.07
CA THR A 289 -10.48 -2.06 6.64
C THR A 289 -10.40 -3.24 5.68
N ALA A 290 -9.24 -3.89 5.65
CA ALA A 290 -9.02 -5.13 4.92
C ALA A 290 -8.14 -6.06 5.76
N VAL A 291 -8.34 -7.37 5.60
CA VAL A 291 -7.53 -8.40 6.25
C VAL A 291 -6.85 -9.21 5.16
N HIS A 292 -5.52 -9.18 5.15
CA HIS A 292 -4.72 -9.97 4.23
C HIS A 292 -4.25 -11.25 4.91
N LYS A 293 -4.24 -12.32 4.13
CA LYS A 293 -3.82 -13.65 4.59
C LYS A 293 -2.40 -13.90 4.13
N ASP A 294 -1.61 -14.52 5.00
CA ASP A 294 -0.27 -15.00 4.67
C ASP A 294 -0.31 -16.15 3.63
N LEU A 295 0.86 -16.57 3.15
CA LEU A 295 0.98 -17.74 2.25
C LEU A 295 0.44 -19.04 2.86
N SER A 296 0.36 -19.11 4.19
CA SER A 296 -0.27 -20.21 4.93
C SER A 296 -1.78 -20.04 5.11
N ARG A 297 -2.38 -19.03 4.45
CA ARG A 297 -3.81 -18.70 4.44
C ARG A 297 -4.35 -18.26 5.81
N LYS A 298 -3.49 -17.89 6.75
CA LYS A 298 -3.89 -17.32 8.05
C LYS A 298 -4.00 -15.81 7.93
N GLU A 299 -4.97 -15.23 8.61
CA GLU A 299 -5.10 -13.79 8.72
C GLU A 299 -3.87 -13.24 9.44
N ARG A 300 -3.14 -12.33 8.78
CA ARG A 300 -1.83 -11.89 9.24
C ARG A 300 -1.66 -10.39 9.24
N ILE A 301 -2.32 -9.68 8.32
CA ILE A 301 -2.13 -8.24 8.17
C ILE A 301 -3.50 -7.56 8.20
N VAL A 302 -3.66 -6.59 9.08
CA VAL A 302 -4.80 -5.68 9.08
C VAL A 302 -4.37 -4.38 8.40
N GLU A 303 -5.08 -4.02 7.32
CA GLU A 303 -4.99 -2.72 6.65
C GLU A 303 -6.16 -1.87 7.09
N ALA A 304 -5.91 -0.62 7.50
CA ALA A 304 -6.92 0.35 7.85
C ALA A 304 -6.59 1.71 7.24
N THR A 305 -7.55 2.41 6.63
CA THR A 305 -7.31 3.73 5.99
C THR A 305 -8.17 4.82 6.61
N MET A 306 -7.55 5.96 6.94
CA MET A 306 -8.25 7.13 7.48
C MET A 306 -9.24 7.71 6.47
N PRO A 307 -10.38 8.26 6.93
CA PRO A 307 -11.29 8.98 6.05
C PRO A 307 -10.59 10.15 5.33
N GLY A 308 -11.10 10.48 4.15
CA GLY A 308 -10.58 11.56 3.30
C GLY A 308 -9.45 11.11 2.37
N ALA A 309 -8.83 12.07 1.69
CA ALA A 309 -7.67 11.85 0.84
C ALA A 309 -6.77 13.09 0.89
N HIS A 310 -5.50 12.92 0.51
CA HIS A 310 -4.61 14.06 0.31
C HIS A 310 -5.15 14.96 -0.81
N SER A 311 -5.38 16.23 -0.48
CA SER A 311 -5.93 17.21 -1.41
C SER A 311 -4.82 17.94 -2.13
N ILE A 312 -4.91 18.01 -3.46
CA ILE A 312 -3.91 18.69 -4.31
C ILE A 312 -4.60 19.66 -5.26
N THR A 313 -3.90 20.70 -5.69
CA THR A 313 -4.33 21.52 -6.83
C THR A 313 -3.59 21.08 -8.08
N PRO A 314 -4.20 21.13 -9.28
CA PRO A 314 -3.48 20.78 -10.51
C PRO A 314 -2.16 21.54 -10.70
N ASP A 315 -2.14 22.84 -10.37
CA ASP A 315 -0.98 23.71 -10.52
C ASP A 315 0.13 23.44 -9.49
N SER A 316 -0.16 22.73 -8.41
CA SER A 316 0.84 22.36 -7.39
C SER A 316 1.64 21.10 -7.74
N LEU A 317 1.26 20.36 -8.79
CA LEU A 317 1.97 19.16 -9.21
C LEU A 317 3.20 19.52 -10.05
N ASP A 318 4.39 19.27 -9.49
CA ASP A 318 5.61 19.26 -10.29
C ASP A 318 5.68 18.01 -11.20
N GLY A 319 6.64 17.99 -12.12
CA GLY A 319 6.79 16.88 -13.07
C GLY A 319 7.01 15.52 -12.40
N VAL A 320 7.68 15.49 -11.25
CA VAL A 320 7.95 14.26 -10.48
C VAL A 320 6.66 13.73 -9.86
N SER A 321 5.85 14.61 -9.25
CA SER A 321 4.59 14.27 -8.62
C SER A 321 3.54 13.82 -9.66
N LEU A 322 3.52 14.46 -10.82
CA LEU A 322 2.64 14.06 -11.92
C LEU A 322 3.01 12.66 -12.45
N GLU A 323 4.30 12.36 -12.57
CA GLU A 323 4.75 11.04 -13.01
C GLU A 323 4.47 9.95 -11.97
N ALA A 324 4.67 10.25 -10.68
CA ALA A 324 4.28 9.36 -9.59
C ALA A 324 2.77 9.08 -9.61
N LEU A 325 1.94 10.09 -9.87
CA LEU A 325 0.49 9.91 -9.99
C LEU A 325 0.10 9.09 -11.22
N ARG A 326 0.78 9.28 -12.36
CA ARG A 326 0.62 8.47 -13.58
C ARG A 326 0.93 7.00 -13.29
N ALA A 327 2.04 6.73 -12.61
CA ALA A 327 2.42 5.38 -12.19
C ALA A 327 1.40 4.77 -11.23
N ALA A 328 0.87 5.55 -10.28
CA ALA A 328 -0.16 5.10 -9.36
C ALA A 328 -1.46 4.73 -10.08
N LEU A 329 -1.92 5.56 -11.01
CA LEU A 329 -3.08 5.28 -11.85
C LEU A 329 -2.89 4.02 -12.70
N ALA A 330 -1.67 3.78 -13.21
CA ALA A 330 -1.32 2.54 -13.91
C ALA A 330 -1.38 1.32 -12.96
N ALA A 331 -0.94 1.46 -11.70
CA ALA A 331 -1.09 0.46 -10.64
C ALA A 331 -2.55 0.31 -10.13
N GLY A 332 -3.50 1.03 -10.75
CA GLY A 332 -4.92 0.95 -10.46
C GLY A 332 -5.35 1.79 -9.25
N ALA A 333 -4.66 2.89 -8.96
CA ALA A 333 -5.16 3.93 -8.08
C ALA A 333 -6.43 4.56 -8.65
N ILE A 334 -7.21 5.19 -7.76
CA ILE A 334 -8.32 6.06 -8.13
C ILE A 334 -8.07 7.45 -7.53
N ILE A 335 -8.62 8.48 -8.16
CA ILE A 335 -8.48 9.87 -7.74
C ILE A 335 -9.82 10.59 -7.73
N GLY A 336 -9.95 11.61 -6.88
CA GLY A 336 -11.04 12.57 -6.93
C GLY A 336 -10.77 13.66 -7.97
N VAL A 337 -11.75 14.02 -8.80
CA VAL A 337 -11.61 15.06 -9.84
C VAL A 337 -12.82 16.00 -9.86
N PRO A 338 -12.64 17.33 -9.89
CA PRO A 338 -13.73 18.27 -10.12
C PRO A 338 -14.12 18.27 -11.59
N THR A 339 -15.41 18.37 -11.90
CA THR A 339 -15.90 18.56 -13.28
C THR A 339 -16.86 19.74 -13.33
N ASP A 340 -17.19 20.21 -14.53
CA ASP A 340 -18.21 21.24 -14.79
C ASP A 340 -19.63 20.85 -14.33
N THR A 341 -19.88 19.57 -13.99
CA THR A 341 -21.19 19.11 -13.52
C THR A 341 -21.22 18.75 -12.04
N VAL A 342 -20.36 17.81 -11.63
CA VAL A 342 -20.34 17.16 -10.31
C VAL A 342 -18.94 16.68 -9.99
N TYR A 343 -18.59 16.53 -8.72
CA TYR A 343 -17.33 15.92 -8.34
C TYR A 343 -17.33 14.43 -8.70
N GLY A 344 -16.19 13.94 -9.21
CA GLY A 344 -16.04 12.60 -9.73
C GLY A 344 -14.97 11.78 -9.02
N LEU A 345 -15.13 10.46 -9.05
CA LEU A 345 -14.05 9.50 -8.84
C LEU A 345 -13.61 8.97 -10.18
N ALA A 346 -12.30 8.92 -10.40
CA ALA A 346 -11.72 8.60 -11.67
C ALA A 346 -10.57 7.60 -11.53
N ALA A 347 -10.42 6.75 -12.54
CA ALA A 347 -9.32 5.83 -12.69
C ALA A 347 -8.85 5.86 -14.14
N ARG A 348 -7.63 5.37 -14.39
CA ARG A 348 -7.14 5.22 -15.76
C ARG A 348 -8.10 4.32 -16.55
N TRP A 349 -8.55 4.80 -17.71
CA TRP A 349 -9.65 4.15 -18.45
C TRP A 349 -9.32 2.73 -18.96
N ASP A 350 -8.05 2.43 -19.17
CA ASP A 350 -7.51 1.14 -19.62
C ASP A 350 -7.01 0.25 -18.46
N SER A 351 -7.16 0.71 -17.19
CA SER A 351 -6.72 -0.05 -16.02
C SER A 351 -7.87 -0.88 -15.43
N SER A 352 -7.84 -2.19 -15.69
CA SER A 352 -8.78 -3.14 -15.09
C SER A 352 -8.77 -3.10 -13.55
N ALA A 353 -7.60 -2.88 -12.94
CA ALA A 353 -7.48 -2.77 -11.48
C ALA A 353 -8.12 -1.47 -10.95
N GLY A 354 -7.88 -0.34 -11.62
CA GLY A 354 -8.46 0.94 -11.25
C GLY A 354 -9.99 0.96 -11.40
N VAL A 355 -10.50 0.45 -12.51
CA VAL A 355 -11.95 0.34 -12.77
C VAL A 355 -12.63 -0.54 -11.70
N ARG A 356 -12.06 -1.70 -11.37
CA ARG A 356 -12.61 -2.54 -10.27
C ARG A 356 -12.67 -1.78 -8.96
N ARG A 357 -11.65 -0.99 -8.62
CA ARG A 357 -11.64 -0.18 -7.39
C ARG A 357 -12.67 0.94 -7.41
N LEU A 358 -12.94 1.59 -8.54
CA LEU A 358 -14.04 2.55 -8.67
C LEU A 358 -15.40 1.91 -8.35
N PHE A 359 -15.63 0.70 -8.86
CA PHE A 359 -16.88 -0.03 -8.59
C PHE A 359 -17.01 -0.43 -7.12
N LEU A 360 -15.92 -0.93 -6.51
CA LEU A 360 -15.87 -1.27 -5.09
C LEU A 360 -16.14 -0.04 -4.21
N ALA A 361 -15.46 1.08 -4.49
CA ALA A 361 -15.61 2.32 -3.73
C ALA A 361 -17.05 2.85 -3.75
N LYS A 362 -17.71 2.77 -4.91
CA LYS A 362 -19.08 3.28 -5.08
C LYS A 362 -20.19 2.30 -4.62
N GLY A 363 -19.86 1.01 -4.48
CA GLY A 363 -20.86 -0.05 -4.35
C GLY A 363 -21.78 -0.14 -5.57
N ARG A 364 -21.21 0.05 -6.78
CA ARG A 364 -21.99 0.17 -8.02
C ARG A 364 -22.35 -1.21 -8.58
N PRO A 365 -23.58 -1.41 -9.09
CA PRO A 365 -23.92 -2.64 -9.82
C PRO A 365 -23.11 -2.73 -11.12
N PRO A 366 -22.58 -3.91 -11.49
CA PRO A 366 -21.70 -4.11 -12.64
C PRO A 366 -22.36 -3.74 -13.99
N GLU A 367 -23.68 -3.67 -14.04
CA GLU A 367 -24.47 -3.43 -15.25
C GLU A 367 -24.46 -1.97 -15.73
N GLN A 368 -24.01 -1.02 -14.91
CA GLN A 368 -24.02 0.40 -15.28
C GLN A 368 -22.64 0.85 -15.80
N PRO A 369 -22.43 0.96 -17.12
CA PRO A 369 -21.14 1.33 -17.70
C PRO A 369 -20.70 2.74 -17.30
N ILE A 370 -19.39 2.94 -17.30
CA ILE A 370 -18.73 4.21 -16.95
C ILE A 370 -18.30 4.95 -18.23
N ALA A 371 -18.45 6.27 -18.21
CA ALA A 371 -17.98 7.16 -19.27
C ALA A 371 -16.53 7.60 -19.03
N VAL A 372 -15.87 8.04 -20.10
CA VAL A 372 -14.45 8.42 -20.08
C VAL A 372 -14.31 9.92 -20.32
N LEU A 373 -13.51 10.55 -19.47
CA LEU A 373 -13.11 11.94 -19.55
C LEU A 373 -11.86 12.06 -20.43
N PHE A 374 -11.93 12.94 -21.42
CA PHE A 374 -10.85 13.26 -22.34
C PHE A 374 -10.47 14.74 -22.25
N PRO A 375 -9.20 15.09 -22.52
CA PRO A 375 -8.75 16.49 -22.53
C PRO A 375 -9.25 17.29 -23.74
N SER A 376 -9.62 16.63 -24.84
CA SER A 376 -10.10 17.29 -26.05
C SER A 376 -10.77 16.30 -27.01
N VAL A 377 -11.48 16.80 -28.01
CA VAL A 377 -12.05 15.98 -29.09
C VAL A 377 -10.94 15.32 -29.93
N ALA A 378 -9.80 15.98 -30.10
CA ALA A 378 -8.63 15.40 -30.76
C ALA A 378 -8.13 14.16 -30.02
N ALA A 379 -8.07 14.19 -28.68
CA ALA A 379 -7.69 13.04 -27.87
C ALA A 379 -8.72 11.90 -27.95
N ILE A 380 -10.02 12.21 -28.09
CA ILE A 380 -11.04 11.18 -28.36
C ILE A 380 -10.74 10.49 -29.70
N ARG A 381 -10.45 11.26 -30.76
CA ARG A 381 -10.14 10.72 -32.10
C ARG A 381 -8.89 9.86 -32.11
N GLU A 382 -7.88 10.21 -31.32
CA GLU A 382 -6.66 9.41 -31.17
C GLU A 382 -6.94 8.09 -30.45
N ALA A 383 -7.68 8.13 -29.34
CA ALA A 383 -8.02 6.94 -28.56
C ALA A 383 -9.06 6.03 -29.23
N ILE A 384 -9.89 6.59 -30.11
CA ILE A 384 -11.02 5.92 -30.77
C ILE A 384 -10.91 6.12 -32.29
N PRO A 385 -10.01 5.39 -32.96
CA PRO A 385 -9.75 5.56 -34.39
C PRO A 385 -10.93 5.13 -35.28
N ASP A 386 -11.89 4.37 -34.75
CA ASP A 386 -13.09 3.88 -35.45
C ASP A 386 -14.31 4.82 -35.31
N LEU A 387 -14.11 6.06 -34.83
CA LEU A 387 -15.15 7.07 -34.73
C LEU A 387 -15.78 7.42 -36.07
N GLN A 388 -17.11 7.51 -36.08
CA GLN A 388 -17.88 7.85 -37.26
C GLN A 388 -17.82 9.37 -37.57
N PRO A 389 -17.69 9.80 -38.84
CA PRO A 389 -17.55 11.21 -39.19
C PRO A 389 -18.66 12.12 -38.64
N LYS A 390 -19.93 11.69 -38.70
CA LYS A 390 -21.05 12.45 -38.14
C LYS A 390 -20.96 12.62 -36.62
N ALA A 391 -20.47 11.61 -35.91
CA ALA A 391 -20.26 11.72 -34.47
C ALA A 391 -19.14 12.73 -34.19
N ILE A 392 -18.05 12.71 -34.97
CA ILE A 392 -16.95 13.68 -34.85
C ILE A 392 -17.47 15.11 -35.01
N SER A 393 -18.26 15.42 -36.05
CA SER A 393 -18.82 16.76 -36.23
C SER A 393 -19.61 17.25 -35.02
N VAL A 394 -20.42 16.36 -34.42
CA VAL A 394 -21.20 16.69 -33.22
C VAL A 394 -20.28 16.93 -32.02
N LEU A 395 -19.26 16.09 -31.82
CA LEU A 395 -18.30 16.25 -30.74
C LEU A 395 -17.54 17.58 -30.87
N GLU A 396 -17.03 17.91 -32.06
CA GLU A 396 -16.28 19.15 -32.33
C GLU A 396 -17.14 20.41 -32.15
N ALA A 397 -18.43 20.33 -32.43
CA ALA A 397 -19.34 21.47 -32.30
C ALA A 397 -19.85 21.70 -30.85
N LEU A 398 -19.98 20.64 -30.05
CA LEU A 398 -20.64 20.71 -28.73
C LEU A 398 -19.70 20.52 -27.53
N LEU A 399 -18.48 20.01 -27.72
CA LEU A 399 -17.51 19.84 -26.64
C LEU A 399 -16.41 20.91 -26.68
N PRO A 400 -15.89 21.38 -25.53
CA PRO A 400 -16.19 20.95 -24.16
C PRO A 400 -17.59 21.37 -23.67
N GLY A 401 -18.14 20.63 -22.71
CA GLY A 401 -19.44 20.96 -22.13
C GLY A 401 -20.03 19.86 -21.23
N PRO A 402 -21.20 20.12 -20.63
CA PRO A 402 -21.85 19.21 -19.68
C PRO A 402 -22.60 18.06 -20.38
N TYR A 403 -21.93 17.43 -21.34
CA TYR A 403 -22.45 16.36 -22.19
C TYR A 403 -21.71 15.04 -21.95
N THR A 404 -22.39 13.95 -22.23
CA THR A 404 -21.78 12.63 -22.38
C THR A 404 -22.37 11.98 -23.61
N PHE A 405 -21.54 11.79 -24.63
CA PHE A 405 -21.96 11.23 -25.90
C PHE A 405 -21.62 9.74 -25.96
N ILE A 406 -22.61 8.89 -26.22
CA ILE A 406 -22.38 7.48 -26.49
C ILE A 406 -22.04 7.34 -27.98
N VAL A 407 -20.83 6.87 -28.25
CA VAL A 407 -20.32 6.63 -29.60
C VAL A 407 -20.14 5.13 -29.84
N ALA A 408 -20.31 4.70 -31.10
CA ALA A 408 -20.02 3.33 -31.49
C ALA A 408 -18.51 3.15 -31.57
N THR A 409 -17.98 2.11 -30.92
CA THR A 409 -16.57 1.74 -31.01
C THR A 409 -16.31 0.34 -30.46
N ARG A 410 -15.38 -0.37 -31.09
CA ARG A 410 -14.89 -1.69 -30.67
C ARG A 410 -13.48 -1.66 -30.08
N VAL A 411 -12.96 -0.48 -29.75
CA VAL A 411 -11.65 -0.35 -29.08
C VAL A 411 -11.64 -1.17 -27.80
N GLU A 412 -10.66 -2.06 -27.68
CA GLU A 412 -10.50 -2.94 -26.52
C GLU A 412 -10.26 -2.12 -25.26
N ARG A 413 -10.97 -2.50 -24.18
CA ARG A 413 -10.97 -1.79 -22.90
C ARG A 413 -11.41 -2.72 -21.77
N PRO A 414 -11.08 -2.39 -20.51
CA PRO A 414 -11.56 -3.14 -19.37
C PRO A 414 -13.09 -3.28 -19.33
N PRO A 415 -13.62 -4.37 -18.77
CA PRO A 415 -15.04 -4.51 -18.51
C PRO A 415 -15.60 -3.30 -17.75
N HIS A 416 -16.85 -2.94 -18.05
CA HIS A 416 -17.60 -1.83 -17.45
C HIS A 416 -17.16 -0.40 -17.86
N VAL A 417 -16.11 -0.25 -18.68
CA VAL A 417 -15.81 1.02 -19.36
C VAL A 417 -16.56 1.02 -20.70
N GLY A 418 -17.71 1.68 -20.75
CA GLY A 418 -18.66 1.49 -21.85
C GLY A 418 -19.23 0.07 -21.93
N THR A 419 -19.80 -0.27 -23.09
CA THR A 419 -20.19 -1.64 -23.48
C THR A 419 -19.15 -2.22 -24.43
N GLU A 420 -19.37 -3.44 -24.93
CA GLU A 420 -18.51 -4.07 -25.96
C GLU A 420 -18.42 -3.23 -27.25
N ASP A 421 -19.53 -2.59 -27.64
CA ASP A 421 -19.70 -1.90 -28.93
C ASP A 421 -19.89 -0.38 -28.80
N SER A 422 -19.88 0.17 -27.58
CA SER A 422 -20.09 1.60 -27.36
C SER A 422 -19.32 2.15 -26.17
N LEU A 423 -18.99 3.45 -26.25
CA LEU A 423 -18.31 4.16 -25.18
C LEU A 423 -18.98 5.52 -24.95
N GLY A 424 -19.19 5.87 -23.68
CA GLY A 424 -19.54 7.23 -23.30
C GLY A 424 -18.28 8.10 -23.26
N VAL A 425 -18.23 9.14 -24.09
CA VAL A 425 -17.10 10.10 -24.15
C VAL A 425 -17.54 11.46 -23.64
N ARG A 426 -16.62 12.15 -22.96
CA ARG A 426 -16.86 13.47 -22.38
C ARG A 426 -15.60 14.32 -22.39
N VAL A 427 -15.73 15.59 -22.74
CA VAL A 427 -14.69 16.63 -22.52
C VAL A 427 -15.33 17.68 -21.60
N PRO A 428 -15.02 17.69 -20.29
CA PRO A 428 -15.59 18.62 -19.32
C PRO A 428 -15.23 20.07 -19.63
N ASP A 429 -16.17 21.01 -19.50
CA ASP A 429 -15.87 22.46 -19.60
C ASP A 429 -15.26 23.00 -18.30
N HIS A 430 -14.11 22.44 -17.93
CA HIS A 430 -13.38 22.79 -16.71
C HIS A 430 -11.89 22.92 -17.02
N LEU A 431 -11.43 24.15 -17.25
CA LEU A 431 -10.08 24.45 -17.76
C LEU A 431 -8.94 23.77 -16.99
N SER A 432 -8.95 23.84 -15.65
CA SER A 432 -7.88 23.22 -14.85
C SER A 432 -7.89 21.68 -14.93
N LEU A 433 -9.06 21.07 -15.16
CA LEU A 433 -9.16 19.62 -15.34
C LEU A 433 -8.66 19.23 -16.74
N LEU A 434 -9.01 20.00 -17.78
CA LEU A 434 -8.51 19.76 -19.13
C LEU A 434 -6.98 19.89 -19.21
N GLY A 435 -6.41 20.90 -18.54
CA GLY A 435 -4.96 21.05 -18.38
C GLY A 435 -4.34 19.84 -17.67
N PHE A 436 -4.94 19.42 -16.55
CA PHE A 436 -4.51 18.21 -15.82
C PHE A 436 -4.57 16.94 -16.69
N LEU A 437 -5.68 16.68 -17.38
CA LEU A 437 -5.85 15.52 -18.26
C LEU A 437 -4.83 15.54 -19.41
N SER A 438 -4.54 16.72 -19.96
CA SER A 438 -3.55 16.88 -21.02
C SER A 438 -2.14 16.56 -20.52
N GLY A 439 -1.75 17.09 -19.35
CA GLY A 439 -0.44 16.79 -18.74
C GLY A 439 -0.33 15.33 -18.30
N LEU A 440 -1.42 14.77 -17.78
CA LEU A 440 -1.50 13.37 -17.41
C LEU A 440 -1.41 12.45 -18.64
N GLY A 441 -1.79 12.91 -19.84
CA GLY A 441 -1.60 12.20 -21.11
C GLY A 441 -2.36 10.88 -21.21
N VAL A 442 -3.33 10.61 -20.32
CA VAL A 442 -4.18 9.42 -20.37
C VAL A 442 -5.63 9.79 -20.00
N PRO A 443 -6.63 9.26 -20.74
CA PRO A 443 -8.04 9.44 -20.40
C PRO A 443 -8.41 8.73 -19.09
N LEU A 444 -9.46 9.24 -18.45
CA LEU A 444 -9.93 8.71 -17.16
C LEU A 444 -11.37 8.20 -17.25
N ALA A 445 -11.61 6.95 -16.89
CA ALA A 445 -12.95 6.45 -16.63
C ALA A 445 -13.46 7.06 -15.32
N ALA A 446 -14.60 7.75 -15.36
CA ALA A 446 -15.08 8.52 -14.20
C ALA A 446 -16.57 8.33 -13.92
N THR A 447 -16.89 8.30 -12.62
CA THR A 447 -18.25 8.27 -12.09
C THR A 447 -18.42 9.42 -11.10
N SER A 448 -19.65 9.87 -10.84
CA SER A 448 -19.92 10.81 -9.76
C SER A 448 -19.48 10.26 -8.40
N ALA A 449 -18.92 11.14 -7.57
CA ALA A 449 -18.38 10.85 -6.25
C ALA A 449 -19.48 10.85 -5.17
N ASN A 450 -20.36 9.86 -5.27
CA ASN A 450 -21.39 9.59 -4.28
C ASN A 450 -21.63 8.08 -4.18
N LEU A 451 -22.02 7.63 -2.99
CA LEU A 451 -22.50 6.26 -2.81
C LEU A 451 -23.71 6.01 -3.71
N SER A 452 -23.83 4.77 -4.20
CA SER A 452 -24.95 4.37 -5.06
C SER A 452 -26.30 4.71 -4.42
N GLY A 453 -27.17 5.39 -5.16
CA GLY A 453 -28.49 5.82 -4.68
C GLY A 453 -28.52 7.13 -3.87
N ARG A 454 -27.37 7.73 -3.54
CA ARG A 454 -27.30 9.07 -2.91
C ARG A 454 -27.20 10.20 -3.95
N PRO A 455 -27.55 11.45 -3.60
CA PRO A 455 -27.32 12.61 -4.46
C PRO A 455 -25.82 12.78 -4.80
N PRO A 456 -25.48 13.27 -5.99
CA PRO A 456 -24.10 13.57 -6.35
C PRO A 456 -23.57 14.80 -5.57
N ALA A 457 -22.30 14.77 -5.21
CA ALA A 457 -21.59 15.93 -4.66
C ALA A 457 -21.21 16.90 -5.80
N ALA A 458 -21.47 18.19 -5.61
CA ALA A 458 -21.02 19.22 -6.55
C ALA A 458 -19.52 19.52 -6.34
N THR A 459 -19.12 19.67 -5.08
CA THR A 459 -17.77 20.08 -4.67
C THR A 459 -17.05 19.00 -3.87
N LEU A 460 -15.72 19.11 -3.73
CA LEU A 460 -14.92 18.19 -2.92
C LEU A 460 -15.39 18.13 -1.45
N SER A 461 -15.77 19.27 -0.86
CA SER A 461 -16.25 19.36 0.53
C SER A 461 -17.55 18.60 0.80
N GLU A 462 -18.34 18.32 -0.24
CA GLU A 462 -19.59 17.56 -0.13
C GLU A 462 -19.37 16.04 -0.28
N VAL A 463 -18.20 15.60 -0.73
CA VAL A 463 -17.91 14.18 -0.92
C VAL A 463 -17.74 13.51 0.43
N ASP A 464 -18.39 12.36 0.61
CA ASP A 464 -18.23 11.52 1.79
C ASP A 464 -16.73 11.18 2.02
N PRO A 465 -16.15 11.50 3.18
CA PRO A 465 -14.77 11.16 3.50
C PRO A 465 -14.47 9.66 3.41
N VAL A 466 -15.43 8.77 3.68
CA VAL A 466 -15.26 7.31 3.52
C VAL A 466 -15.06 6.96 2.05
N LEU A 467 -15.77 7.64 1.15
CA LEU A 467 -15.60 7.44 -0.29
C LEU A 467 -14.24 7.98 -0.77
N LEU A 468 -13.84 9.16 -0.27
CA LEU A 468 -12.51 9.72 -0.52
C LEU A 468 -11.38 8.84 0.01
N ALA A 469 -11.61 8.07 1.08
CA ALA A 469 -10.61 7.15 1.62
C ALA A 469 -10.13 6.12 0.59
N HIS A 470 -10.90 5.83 -0.46
CA HIS A 470 -10.44 4.97 -1.56
C HIS A 470 -9.46 5.65 -2.53
N CYS A 471 -9.39 6.99 -2.53
CA CYS A 471 -8.60 7.79 -3.46
C CYS A 471 -7.16 7.94 -3.00
N SER A 472 -6.24 7.84 -3.96
CA SER A 472 -4.84 8.25 -3.74
C SER A 472 -4.73 9.74 -3.43
N VAL A 473 -5.46 10.55 -4.19
CA VAL A 473 -5.52 12.01 -4.04
C VAL A 473 -6.90 12.51 -4.45
N ALA A 474 -7.28 13.67 -3.93
CA ALA A 474 -8.45 14.42 -4.37
C ALA A 474 -8.00 15.75 -4.96
N ILE A 475 -8.38 16.04 -6.20
CA ILE A 475 -8.07 17.31 -6.84
C ILE A 475 -9.04 18.37 -6.32
N ALA A 476 -8.53 19.40 -5.65
CA ALA A 476 -9.30 20.55 -5.23
C ALA A 476 -9.46 21.57 -6.36
N GLU A 477 -10.56 22.31 -6.31
CA GLU A 477 -10.76 23.48 -7.16
C GLU A 477 -9.88 24.65 -6.68
N LEU A 478 -9.39 25.46 -7.62
CA LEU A 478 -8.68 26.69 -7.28
C LEU A 478 -9.67 27.73 -6.72
N PRO A 479 -9.31 28.48 -5.68
CA PRO A 479 -10.12 29.59 -5.19
C PRO A 479 -10.38 30.59 -6.34
N GLY A 480 -11.65 30.81 -6.70
CA GLY A 480 -12.04 31.73 -7.77
C GLY A 480 -12.13 31.13 -9.17
N ALA A 481 -12.21 29.79 -9.31
CA ALA A 481 -12.53 29.15 -10.58
C ALA A 481 -13.83 29.72 -11.19
N ALA A 482 -13.77 30.15 -12.45
CA ALA A 482 -14.83 30.92 -13.11
C ALA A 482 -16.12 30.13 -13.39
N VAL A 483 -16.08 28.80 -13.29
CA VAL A 483 -17.22 27.91 -13.56
C VAL A 483 -17.41 27.03 -12.33
N SER A 484 -18.42 27.34 -11.53
CA SER A 484 -18.87 26.46 -10.45
C SER A 484 -19.62 25.26 -11.05
N PRO A 485 -19.41 24.04 -10.51
CA PRO A 485 -20.15 22.87 -10.96
C PRO A 485 -21.66 23.12 -10.87
N VAL A 486 -22.39 22.76 -11.92
CA VAL A 486 -23.86 22.96 -11.99
C VAL A 486 -24.59 22.18 -10.88
N GLY A 487 -23.94 21.16 -10.29
CA GLY A 487 -24.54 20.25 -9.30
C GLY A 487 -25.50 19.24 -9.92
N ILE A 488 -25.70 19.31 -11.24
CA ILE A 488 -26.56 18.43 -12.03
C ILE A 488 -25.67 17.65 -12.99
N ALA A 489 -25.86 16.33 -13.05
CA ALA A 489 -25.07 15.47 -13.91
C ALA A 489 -25.23 15.81 -15.41
N SER A 490 -24.27 15.39 -16.23
CA SER A 490 -24.28 15.63 -17.68
C SER A 490 -25.51 15.08 -18.40
N THR A 491 -25.90 15.70 -19.50
CA THR A 491 -26.91 15.15 -20.41
C THR A 491 -26.28 14.02 -21.23
N VAL A 492 -26.92 12.84 -21.24
CA VAL A 492 -26.39 11.65 -21.93
C VAL A 492 -27.14 11.44 -23.24
N VAL A 493 -26.40 11.44 -24.35
CA VAL A 493 -26.96 11.34 -25.70
C VAL A 493 -26.30 10.21 -26.48
N ASP A 494 -27.10 9.33 -27.05
CA ASP A 494 -26.65 8.27 -27.94
C ASP A 494 -26.55 8.79 -29.38
N LEU A 495 -25.32 8.85 -29.90
CA LEU A 495 -25.02 9.28 -31.27
C LEU A 495 -24.94 8.12 -32.26
N ARG A 496 -25.00 6.85 -31.80
CA ARG A 496 -24.89 5.68 -32.68
C ARG A 496 -25.93 5.66 -33.81
N PRO A 497 -27.19 6.10 -33.62
CA PRO A 497 -28.18 6.16 -34.70
C PRO A 497 -27.79 7.04 -35.90
N LEU A 498 -26.93 8.06 -35.71
CA LEU A 498 -26.50 8.96 -36.78
C LEU A 498 -25.84 8.24 -37.95
N SER A 499 -25.16 7.12 -37.67
CA SER A 499 -24.53 6.26 -38.69
C SER A 499 -25.54 5.68 -39.69
N ARG A 500 -26.79 5.48 -39.26
CA ARG A 500 -27.91 5.00 -40.08
C ARG A 500 -28.78 6.14 -40.65
N GLY A 501 -28.43 7.40 -40.37
CA GLY A 501 -29.24 8.56 -40.74
C GLY A 501 -30.46 8.77 -39.84
N GLU A 502 -30.51 8.11 -38.69
CA GLU A 502 -31.55 8.28 -37.66
C GLU A 502 -31.17 9.42 -36.69
N PRO A 503 -32.15 10.07 -36.04
CA PRO A 503 -31.87 11.11 -35.04
C PRO A 503 -31.18 10.51 -33.79
N PRO A 504 -30.35 11.31 -33.09
CA PRO A 504 -29.74 10.87 -31.83
C PRO A 504 -30.80 10.69 -30.73
N VAL A 505 -30.50 9.86 -29.73
CA VAL A 505 -31.44 9.51 -28.65
C VAL A 505 -30.96 10.06 -27.32
N ILE A 506 -31.80 10.78 -26.60
CA ILE A 506 -31.49 11.23 -25.23
C ILE A 506 -31.73 10.07 -24.27
N LEU A 507 -30.66 9.58 -23.62
CA LEU A 507 -30.74 8.49 -22.64
C LEU A 507 -30.98 9.01 -21.22
N ARG A 508 -30.49 10.23 -20.92
CA ARG A 508 -30.70 10.91 -19.65
C ARG A 508 -30.63 12.42 -19.84
N GLU A 509 -31.68 13.12 -19.40
CA GLU A 509 -31.64 14.58 -19.28
C GLU A 509 -30.82 14.99 -18.04
N GLY A 510 -29.98 16.01 -18.20
CA GLY A 510 -29.05 16.49 -17.17
C GLY A 510 -28.98 18.01 -17.16
N ALA A 511 -27.78 18.57 -17.06
CA ALA A 511 -27.56 20.03 -17.03
C ALA A 511 -28.09 20.79 -18.27
N VAL A 512 -28.29 20.10 -19.40
CA VAL A 512 -28.88 20.67 -20.62
C VAL A 512 -30.12 19.88 -21.03
N THR A 513 -31.22 20.56 -21.32
CA THR A 513 -32.50 19.91 -21.63
C THR A 513 -32.46 19.12 -22.93
N ALA A 514 -33.27 18.06 -23.06
CA ALA A 514 -33.33 17.24 -24.27
C ALA A 514 -33.61 18.07 -25.54
N SER A 515 -34.54 19.02 -25.46
CA SER A 515 -34.92 19.89 -26.58
C SER A 515 -33.76 20.76 -27.05
N GLU A 516 -33.02 21.34 -26.11
CA GLU A 516 -31.88 22.20 -26.42
C GLU A 516 -30.74 21.40 -27.07
N VAL A 517 -30.41 20.22 -26.56
CA VAL A 517 -29.33 19.40 -27.14
C VAL A 517 -29.67 18.94 -28.54
N LEU A 518 -30.91 18.47 -28.78
CA LEU A 518 -31.34 18.04 -30.10
C LEU A 518 -31.31 19.20 -31.12
N ALA A 519 -31.73 20.40 -30.71
CA ALA A 519 -31.66 21.58 -31.57
C ALA A 519 -30.21 21.95 -31.93
N ARG A 520 -29.29 21.89 -30.96
CA ARG A 520 -27.85 22.13 -31.20
C ARG A 520 -27.27 21.10 -32.17
N ILE A 521 -27.60 19.81 -32.02
CA ILE A 521 -27.11 18.74 -32.91
C ILE A 521 -27.66 18.90 -34.33
N GLN A 522 -28.93 19.27 -34.50
CA GLN A 522 -29.53 19.50 -35.82
C GLN A 522 -28.84 20.64 -36.59
N GLY A 523 -28.24 21.60 -35.89
CA GLY A 523 -27.46 22.69 -36.49
C GLY A 523 -26.06 22.29 -36.97
N VAL A 524 -25.58 21.10 -36.62
CA VAL A 524 -24.27 20.59 -37.04
C VAL A 524 -24.42 19.96 -38.42
N SER A 525 -23.82 20.60 -39.44
CA SER A 525 -23.95 20.25 -40.86
C SER A 525 -23.18 18.98 -41.23
#